data_AF-A0A1F9KI56-F1
#
_entry.id   AF-A0A1F9KI56-F1
#
_cell.length_a   1.000
_cell.length_b   1.000
_cell.length_c   1.000
_cell.angle_alpha   90.00
_cell.angle_beta   90.00
_cell.angle_gamma   90.00
#
_symmetry.space_group_name_H-M   'P 1'
#
loop_
_entity.id
_entity.type
_entity.pdbx_description
1 polymer ?
#
loop_
_entity_poly.entity_id
_entity_poly.type
_entity_poly.pdbx_seq_one_letter_code
_entity_poly.pdbx_strand_id
1 'polypeptide(L)'
;MTFRISNFEFRISNCRSQAGFTLIELSIAMTLLTLLLLIVYGAFYVGHRAVEKVQARSEVSQNLRSTEDLLAGYIRSGYPYRPSSQQPAIFFSGAADHLTFVSAVSRGMGGRGMSKVSISLEGEEDGNLILAEEIPVRIQDQEAGAGYMNRVVLARGIRDFHMDYLYQDPKSGEESWFEEWDGKERNGLPRAVRLNYRNEGGQEIRRVFPIMITVLAP
;
A
#
# COMPACT_ATOMS: atom_id res chain seq x y z
N MET A 1 -81.70 -30.98 -73.90
CA MET A 1 -82.54 -30.16 -73.02
C MET A 1 -81.73 -29.90 -71.75
N THR A 2 -81.39 -28.63 -71.55
CA THR A 2 -80.50 -28.10 -70.50
C THR A 2 -81.13 -28.25 -69.11
N PHE A 3 -80.38 -28.74 -68.13
CA PHE A 3 -80.64 -28.43 -66.72
C PHE A 3 -79.33 -28.29 -65.94
N ARG A 4 -79.37 -27.40 -64.97
CA ARG A 4 -78.31 -26.43 -64.63
C ARG A 4 -77.77 -26.69 -63.21
N ILE A 5 -76.44 -26.68 -63.12
CA ILE A 5 -75.47 -26.48 -62.00
C ILE A 5 -76.01 -26.27 -60.58
N SER A 6 -75.46 -27.02 -59.60
CA SER A 6 -75.11 -26.52 -58.24
C SER A 6 -74.07 -27.47 -57.61
N ASN A 7 -72.80 -27.06 -57.54
CA ASN A 7 -72.11 -26.30 -56.47
C ASN A 7 -71.60 -27.17 -55.31
N PHE A 8 -70.29 -27.42 -55.36
CA PHE A 8 -69.40 -27.79 -54.25
C PHE A 8 -69.35 -26.63 -53.24
N GLU A 9 -69.21 -26.90 -51.93
CA GLU A 9 -68.42 -26.05 -51.02
C GLU A 9 -68.12 -26.79 -49.70
N PHE A 10 -66.81 -26.94 -49.43
CA PHE A 10 -66.24 -27.47 -48.20
C PHE A 10 -66.26 -26.34 -47.16
N ARG A 11 -67.11 -26.46 -46.14
CA ARG A 11 -67.24 -25.44 -45.10
C ARG A 11 -66.13 -25.61 -44.05
N ILE A 12 -64.96 -25.01 -44.27
CA ILE A 12 -64.00 -24.80 -43.18
C ILE A 12 -64.58 -23.71 -42.29
N SER A 13 -65.08 -24.10 -41.13
CA SER A 13 -65.46 -23.19 -40.06
C SER A 13 -64.24 -22.35 -39.67
N ASN A 14 -64.17 -21.13 -40.20
CA ASN A 14 -63.15 -20.16 -39.83
C ASN A 14 -63.54 -19.55 -38.48
N CYS A 15 -63.16 -20.19 -37.36
CA CYS A 15 -63.19 -19.55 -36.05
C CYS A 15 -62.05 -18.55 -35.99
N ARG A 16 -62.27 -17.36 -36.56
CA ARG A 16 -61.46 -16.18 -36.22
C ARG A 16 -61.90 -15.71 -34.84
N SER A 17 -61.23 -16.22 -33.81
CA SER A 17 -61.12 -15.49 -32.54
C SER A 17 -60.27 -14.25 -32.81
N GLN A 18 -60.92 -13.12 -33.09
CA GLN A 18 -60.28 -11.82 -32.87
C GLN A 18 -60.20 -11.63 -31.36
N ALA A 19 -59.17 -12.20 -30.75
CA ALA A 19 -58.73 -11.78 -29.43
C ALA A 19 -58.17 -10.36 -29.59
N GLY A 20 -59.05 -9.37 -29.46
CA GLY A 20 -58.62 -7.97 -29.33
C GLY A 20 -57.69 -7.88 -28.12
N PHE A 21 -56.49 -7.37 -28.34
CA PHE A 21 -55.49 -7.14 -27.30
C PHE A 21 -56.16 -6.41 -26.14
N THR A 22 -56.27 -7.06 -24.99
CA THR A 22 -56.97 -6.47 -23.86
C THR A 22 -56.06 -5.42 -23.22
N LEU A 23 -56.60 -4.28 -22.81
CA LEU A 23 -55.85 -3.23 -22.10
C LEU A 23 -55.10 -3.79 -20.88
N ILE A 24 -55.64 -4.83 -20.26
CA ILE A 24 -55.04 -5.54 -19.12
C ILE A 24 -53.77 -6.33 -19.51
N GLU A 25 -53.68 -6.84 -20.73
CA GLU A 25 -52.50 -7.56 -21.22
C GLU A 25 -51.32 -6.61 -21.42
N LEU A 26 -51.58 -5.44 -22.00
CA LEU A 26 -50.57 -4.39 -22.15
C LEU A 26 -50.12 -3.85 -20.78
N SER A 27 -51.05 -3.67 -19.83
CA SER A 27 -50.68 -3.18 -18.50
C SER A 27 -49.85 -4.20 -17.71
N ILE A 28 -50.18 -5.50 -17.78
CA ILE A 28 -49.38 -6.56 -17.16
C ILE A 28 -47.99 -6.62 -17.79
N ALA A 29 -47.90 -6.58 -19.13
CA ALA A 29 -46.61 -6.58 -19.83
C ALA A 29 -45.73 -5.39 -19.44
N MET A 30 -46.32 -4.18 -19.35
CA MET A 30 -45.60 -2.99 -18.91
C MET A 30 -45.13 -3.09 -17.45
N THR A 31 -45.96 -3.66 -16.56
CA THR A 31 -45.62 -3.84 -15.14
C THR A 31 -44.48 -4.84 -14.97
N LEU A 32 -44.54 -5.96 -15.70
CA LEU A 32 -43.46 -6.95 -15.71
C LEU A 32 -42.17 -6.37 -16.27
N LEU A 33 -42.25 -5.57 -17.34
CA LEU A 33 -41.08 -4.90 -17.92
C LEU A 33 -40.43 -3.93 -16.93
N THR A 34 -41.23 -3.11 -16.24
CA THR A 34 -40.70 -2.17 -15.23
C THR A 34 -40.06 -2.89 -14.05
N LEU A 35 -40.66 -4.00 -13.59
CA LEU A 35 -40.09 -4.85 -12.55
C LEU A 35 -38.73 -5.42 -12.98
N LEU A 36 -38.64 -5.94 -14.21
CA LEU A 36 -37.42 -6.52 -14.76
C LEU A 36 -36.32 -5.45 -14.86
N LEU A 37 -36.65 -4.26 -15.35
CA LEU A 37 -35.73 -3.12 -15.39
C LEU A 37 -35.25 -2.70 -14.00
N LEU A 38 -36.13 -2.68 -12.99
CA LEU A 38 -35.76 -2.40 -11.60
C LEU A 38 -34.78 -3.43 -11.03
N ILE A 39 -34.99 -4.72 -11.33
CA ILE A 39 -34.11 -5.80 -10.87
C ILE A 39 -32.72 -5.66 -11.53
N VAL A 40 -32.68 -5.44 -12.85
CA VAL A 40 -31.42 -5.26 -13.60
C VAL A 40 -30.69 -4.00 -13.12
N TYR A 41 -31.42 -2.89 -12.94
CA TYR A 41 -30.86 -1.64 -12.43
C TYR A 41 -30.36 -1.80 -10.99
N GLY A 42 -31.09 -2.50 -10.13
CA GLY A 42 -30.67 -2.80 -8.77
C GLY A 42 -29.40 -3.65 -8.72
N ALA A 43 -29.30 -4.68 -9.56
CA ALA A 43 -28.09 -5.49 -9.70
C ALA A 43 -26.90 -4.66 -10.18
N PHE A 44 -27.10 -3.78 -11.17
CA PHE A 44 -26.07 -2.89 -11.68
C PHE A 44 -25.63 -1.84 -10.63
N TYR A 45 -26.58 -1.25 -9.91
CA TYR A 45 -26.33 -0.27 -8.86
C TYR A 45 -25.54 -0.86 -7.69
N VAL A 46 -25.92 -2.06 -7.22
CA VAL A 46 -25.20 -2.77 -6.15
C VAL A 46 -23.82 -3.22 -6.64
N GLY A 47 -23.71 -3.72 -7.88
CA GLY A 47 -22.43 -4.09 -8.49
C GLY A 47 -21.46 -2.92 -8.60
N HIS A 48 -21.94 -1.77 -9.06
CA HIS A 48 -21.15 -0.53 -9.17
C HIS A 48 -20.63 -0.07 -7.80
N ARG A 49 -21.50 -0.06 -6.78
CA ARG A 49 -21.13 0.29 -5.40
C ARG A 49 -20.17 -0.71 -4.75
N ALA A 50 -20.32 -2.00 -5.07
CA ALA A 50 -19.40 -3.03 -4.60
C ALA A 50 -18.00 -2.86 -5.21
N VAL A 51 -17.92 -2.54 -6.50
CA VAL A 51 -16.64 -2.27 -7.20
C VAL A 51 -15.95 -1.02 -6.65
N GLU A 52 -16.68 0.08 -6.42
CA GLU A 52 -16.12 1.29 -5.79
C GLU A 52 -15.56 1.00 -4.38
N LYS A 53 -16.28 0.23 -3.57
CA LYS A 53 -15.85 -0.13 -2.22
C LYS A 53 -14.67 -1.12 -2.21
N VAL A 54 -14.56 -1.98 -3.22
CA VAL A 54 -13.43 -2.89 -3.41
C VAL A 54 -12.20 -2.16 -3.94
N GLN A 55 -12.37 -1.19 -4.85
CA GLN A 55 -11.28 -0.37 -5.38
C GLN A 55 -10.68 0.55 -4.32
N ALA A 56 -11.51 1.26 -3.55
CA ALA A 56 -11.03 2.13 -2.47
C ALA A 56 -10.23 1.36 -1.40
N ARG A 57 -10.62 0.10 -1.10
CA ARG A 57 -9.88 -0.75 -0.15
C ARG A 57 -8.62 -1.37 -0.77
N SER A 58 -8.62 -1.62 -2.09
CA SER A 58 -7.46 -2.13 -2.83
C SER A 58 -6.37 -1.07 -2.98
N GLU A 59 -6.73 0.18 -3.29
CA GLU A 59 -5.79 1.29 -3.50
C GLU A 59 -5.02 1.65 -2.22
N VAL A 60 -5.71 1.73 -1.07
CA VAL A 60 -5.08 1.96 0.24
C VAL A 60 -4.12 0.81 0.59
N SER A 61 -4.50 -0.44 0.30
CA SER A 61 -3.66 -1.61 0.59
C SER A 61 -2.44 -1.73 -0.34
N GLN A 62 -2.55 -1.28 -1.59
CA GLN A 62 -1.44 -1.26 -2.54
C GLN A 62 -0.42 -0.17 -2.19
N ASN A 63 -0.89 1.03 -1.81
CA ASN A 63 -0.02 2.12 -1.38
C ASN A 63 0.79 1.76 -0.11
N LEU A 64 0.12 1.14 0.88
CA LEU A 64 0.79 0.69 2.11
C LEU A 64 1.92 -0.31 1.82
N ARG A 65 1.69 -1.27 0.91
CA ARG A 65 2.71 -2.25 0.50
C ARG A 65 3.91 -1.59 -0.18
N SER A 66 3.69 -0.70 -1.15
CA SER A 66 4.78 -0.02 -1.86
C SER A 66 5.66 0.79 -0.91
N THR A 67 5.05 1.34 0.14
CA THR A 67 5.71 2.20 1.11
C THR A 67 6.47 1.40 2.17
N GLU A 68 5.92 0.27 2.61
CA GLU A 68 6.60 -0.70 3.46
C GLU A 68 7.81 -1.32 2.72
N ASP A 69 7.68 -1.68 1.45
CA ASP A 69 8.77 -2.19 0.62
C ASP A 69 9.88 -1.15 0.43
N LEU A 70 9.51 0.13 0.30
CA LEU A 70 10.47 1.24 0.21
C LEU A 70 11.27 1.35 1.51
N LEU A 71 10.59 1.40 2.66
CA LEU A 71 11.22 1.46 3.97
C LEU A 71 12.12 0.24 4.22
N ALA A 72 11.59 -0.96 3.95
CA ALA A 72 12.31 -2.21 4.09
C ALA A 72 13.56 -2.23 3.22
N GLY A 73 13.48 -1.71 1.98
CA GLY A 73 14.62 -1.60 1.08
C GLY A 73 15.76 -0.79 1.68
N TYR A 74 15.48 0.39 2.24
CA TYR A 74 16.50 1.22 2.87
C TYR A 74 17.10 0.56 4.12
N ILE A 75 16.26 0.09 5.05
CA ILE A 75 16.75 -0.53 6.31
C ILE A 75 17.59 -1.78 6.00
N ARG A 76 17.12 -2.64 5.07
CA ARG A 76 17.86 -3.83 4.65
C ARG A 76 19.20 -3.50 4.04
N SER A 77 19.31 -2.37 3.34
CA SER A 77 20.56 -1.89 2.75
C SER A 77 21.38 -1.01 3.69
N GLY A 78 21.12 -1.04 5.01
CA GLY A 78 21.94 -0.33 5.99
C GLY A 78 23.42 -0.68 5.86
N TYR A 79 24.26 0.33 5.69
CA TYR A 79 25.69 0.20 5.44
C TYR A 79 26.49 0.77 6.61
N PRO A 80 27.54 0.08 7.11
CA PRO A 80 28.37 0.55 8.22
C PRO A 80 29.33 1.65 7.75
N TYR A 81 28.76 2.80 7.36
CA TYR A 81 29.48 3.93 6.80
C TYR A 81 30.40 4.57 7.86
N ARG A 82 31.64 4.85 7.47
CA ARG A 82 32.64 5.51 8.30
C ARG A 82 32.99 6.85 7.64
N PRO A 83 32.70 7.99 8.30
CA PRO A 83 32.92 9.31 7.70
C PRO A 83 34.38 9.63 7.40
N SER A 84 35.31 9.06 8.18
CA SER A 84 36.75 9.28 8.02
C SER A 84 37.53 8.05 8.45
N SER A 85 38.64 7.76 7.76
CA SER A 85 39.56 6.70 8.17
C SER A 85 40.21 6.96 9.54
N GLN A 86 40.21 8.22 10.01
CA GLN A 86 40.72 8.60 11.33
C GLN A 86 39.68 8.41 12.45
N GLN A 87 38.39 8.33 12.11
CA GLN A 87 37.30 8.07 13.03
C GLN A 87 36.58 6.80 12.59
N PRO A 88 37.00 5.62 13.09
CA PRO A 88 36.48 4.33 12.62
C PRO A 88 35.04 4.05 13.05
N ALA A 89 34.37 5.01 13.68
CA ALA A 89 33.04 4.90 14.22
C ALA A 89 31.99 4.81 13.10
N ILE A 90 31.06 3.87 13.23
CA ILE A 90 29.97 3.67 12.27
C ILE A 90 28.92 4.76 12.47
N PHE A 91 28.51 5.40 11.39
CA PHE A 91 27.40 6.34 11.40
C PHE A 91 26.07 5.59 11.38
N PHE A 92 25.47 5.46 12.56
CA PHE A 92 24.11 4.99 12.77
C PHE A 92 23.62 5.59 14.08
N SER A 93 22.49 6.28 14.05
CA SER A 93 21.87 6.91 15.23
C SER A 93 20.41 6.51 15.26
N GLY A 94 20.06 5.62 16.17
CA GLY A 94 18.69 5.18 16.37
C GLY A 94 18.23 5.49 17.78
N ALA A 95 17.16 6.26 17.91
CA ALA A 95 16.40 6.42 19.15
C ALA A 95 14.99 5.85 18.97
N ALA A 96 14.14 6.00 19.98
CA ALA A 96 12.76 5.52 19.92
C ALA A 96 11.94 6.21 18.82
N ASP A 97 12.14 7.51 18.57
CA ASP A 97 11.30 8.35 17.70
C ASP A 97 11.94 8.72 16.36
N HIS A 98 13.26 8.56 16.24
CA HIS A 98 14.00 8.86 15.03
C HIS A 98 15.12 7.84 14.75
N LEU A 99 15.39 7.61 13.48
CA LEU A 99 16.45 6.74 13.00
C LEU A 99 17.18 7.40 11.83
N THR A 100 18.48 7.60 11.95
CA THR A 100 19.33 8.14 10.89
C THR A 100 20.51 7.22 10.63
N PHE A 101 20.70 6.83 9.36
CA PHE A 101 21.74 5.90 8.94
C PHE A 101 22.13 6.12 7.48
N VAL A 102 23.18 5.41 7.03
CA VAL A 102 23.55 5.37 5.61
C VAL A 102 23.06 4.08 4.98
N SER A 103 22.39 4.19 3.84
CA SER A 103 21.97 3.07 3.00
C SER A 103 22.94 2.89 1.83
N ALA A 104 23.24 1.63 1.47
CA ALA A 104 24.00 1.24 0.28
C ALA A 104 23.21 1.40 -1.03
N VAL A 105 21.92 1.73 -0.94
CA VAL A 105 21.07 2.05 -2.09
C VAL A 105 20.54 3.46 -1.97
N SER A 106 20.43 4.14 -3.11
CA SER A 106 19.80 5.43 -3.24
C SER A 106 18.76 5.41 -4.35
N ARG A 107 17.54 5.85 -4.07
CA ARG A 107 16.49 5.93 -5.09
C ARG A 107 16.63 7.17 -5.96
N GLY A 108 17.10 8.29 -5.41
CA GLY A 108 17.44 9.48 -6.20
C GLY A 108 18.51 9.23 -7.27
N MET A 109 19.37 8.22 -7.08
CA MET A 109 20.36 7.76 -8.06
C MET A 109 19.96 6.47 -8.79
N GLY A 110 18.67 6.13 -8.86
CA GLY A 110 18.17 4.98 -9.62
C GLY A 110 18.54 3.61 -9.04
N GLY A 111 18.69 3.51 -7.71
CA GLY A 111 19.06 2.29 -6.99
C GLY A 111 20.57 2.07 -6.84
N ARG A 112 21.40 3.06 -7.21
CA ARG A 112 22.86 2.96 -7.18
C ARG A 112 23.45 3.99 -6.23
N GLY A 113 24.57 3.68 -5.59
CA GLY A 113 25.27 4.59 -4.68
C GLY A 113 24.60 4.69 -3.31
N MET A 114 25.25 5.44 -2.42
CA MET A 114 24.82 5.57 -1.03
C MET A 114 23.98 6.83 -0.82
N SER A 115 23.03 6.76 0.11
CA SER A 115 22.28 7.92 0.60
C SER A 115 22.19 7.92 2.12
N LYS A 116 22.08 9.12 2.69
CA LYS A 116 21.73 9.28 4.10
C LYS A 116 20.21 9.19 4.20
N VAL A 117 19.72 8.34 5.08
CA VAL A 117 18.29 8.12 5.30
C VAL A 117 17.96 8.50 6.73
N SER A 118 16.91 9.30 6.89
CA SER A 118 16.33 9.65 8.18
C SER A 118 14.85 9.27 8.20
N ILE A 119 14.42 8.61 9.27
CA ILE A 119 13.05 8.23 9.54
C ILE A 119 12.64 8.91 10.83
N SER A 120 11.52 9.63 10.83
CA SER A 120 11.02 10.32 12.01
C SER A 120 9.50 10.48 11.95
N LEU A 121 8.86 10.62 13.11
CA LEU A 121 7.47 11.02 13.21
C LEU A 121 7.38 12.56 13.22
N GLU A 122 6.56 13.14 12.35
CA GLU A 122 6.28 14.59 12.34
C GLU A 122 4.82 14.87 12.69
N GLY A 123 4.59 15.60 13.77
CA GLY A 123 3.26 15.94 14.31
C GLY A 123 3.08 15.43 15.74
N GLU A 124 2.31 16.15 16.57
CA GLU A 124 2.20 15.88 18.01
C GLU A 124 1.21 14.77 18.36
N GLU A 125 -0.05 14.84 17.89
CA GLU A 125 -1.11 13.88 18.27
C GLU A 125 -1.44 12.85 17.18
N ASP A 126 -1.38 13.24 15.91
CA ASP A 126 -1.59 12.39 14.73
C ASP A 126 -0.46 12.66 13.74
N GLY A 127 0.69 12.02 13.99
CA GLY A 127 1.91 12.28 13.26
C GLY A 127 1.94 11.59 11.89
N ASN A 128 2.70 12.16 10.97
CA ASN A 128 3.07 11.53 9.73
C ASN A 128 4.43 10.88 9.91
N LEU A 129 4.54 9.58 9.62
CA LEU A 129 5.83 8.91 9.57
C LEU A 129 6.51 9.32 8.26
N ILE A 130 7.65 9.99 8.35
CA ILE A 130 8.37 10.51 7.19
C ILE A 130 9.68 9.74 7.00
N LEU A 131 10.01 9.47 5.74
CA LEU A 131 11.35 9.08 5.32
C LEU A 131 11.96 10.19 4.49
N ALA A 132 13.13 10.67 4.90
CA ALA A 132 13.94 11.62 4.16
C ALA A 132 15.19 10.92 3.62
N GLU A 133 15.46 11.09 2.32
CA GLU A 133 16.68 10.66 1.64
C GLU A 133 17.49 11.90 1.27
N GLU A 134 18.80 11.89 1.58
CA GLU A 134 19.74 12.94 1.21
C GLU A 134 20.92 12.36 0.40
N ILE A 135 21.25 13.03 -0.71
CA ILE A 135 22.34 12.70 -1.62
C ILE A 135 23.14 13.97 -1.98
N PRO A 136 24.49 13.91 -2.01
CA PRO A 136 25.34 12.82 -1.50
C PRO A 136 25.26 12.65 0.03
N VAL A 137 25.84 11.57 0.55
CA VAL A 137 25.94 11.32 1.99
C VAL A 137 26.76 12.42 2.67
N ARG A 138 26.10 13.23 3.51
CA ARG A 138 26.74 14.27 4.33
C ARG A 138 26.49 14.02 5.81
N ILE A 139 27.58 13.84 6.56
CA ILE A 139 27.56 13.56 8.01
C ILE A 139 28.01 14.79 8.83
N GLN A 140 28.75 15.72 8.21
CA GLN A 140 29.25 16.94 8.84
C GLN A 140 28.49 18.16 8.30
N ASP A 141 28.24 19.16 9.16
CA ASP A 141 27.64 20.48 8.83
C ASP A 141 28.54 21.36 7.93
N GLN A 142 29.33 20.76 7.03
CA GLN A 142 30.03 21.52 6.02
C GLN A 142 29.08 21.80 4.85
N GLU A 143 28.53 23.00 4.94
CA GLU A 143 27.86 23.78 3.90
C GLU A 143 26.60 23.14 3.31
N ALA A 144 25.49 23.88 3.43
CA ALA A 144 24.26 23.67 2.68
C ALA A 144 24.52 23.92 1.18
N GLY A 145 25.28 23.03 0.55
CA GLY A 145 25.44 22.97 -0.90
C GLY A 145 24.23 22.31 -1.54
N ALA A 146 24.03 22.56 -2.84
CA ALA A 146 22.97 21.92 -3.64
C ALA A 146 23.08 20.39 -3.54
N GLY A 147 22.18 19.78 -2.77
CA GLY A 147 22.02 18.34 -2.61
C GLY A 147 20.61 17.94 -3.00
N TYR A 148 20.45 16.70 -3.46
CA TYR A 148 19.12 16.14 -3.68
C TYR A 148 18.57 15.69 -2.32
N MET A 149 17.42 16.25 -1.94
CA MET A 149 16.66 15.83 -0.77
C MET A 149 15.28 15.39 -1.22
N ASN A 150 14.89 14.18 -0.86
CA ASN A 150 13.56 13.65 -1.15
C ASN A 150 12.89 13.24 0.15
N ARG A 151 11.60 13.58 0.29
CA ARG A 151 10.81 13.27 1.48
C ARG A 151 9.56 12.51 1.07
N VAL A 152 9.34 11.37 1.69
CA VAL A 152 8.21 10.48 1.42
C VAL A 152 7.43 10.30 2.71
N VAL A 153 6.12 10.53 2.65
CA VAL A 153 5.21 10.21 3.75
C VAL A 153 4.95 8.70 3.72
N LEU A 154 5.42 7.99 4.74
CA LEU A 154 5.30 6.55 4.84
C LEU A 154 3.90 6.11 5.32
N ALA A 155 3.38 6.82 6.31
CA ALA A 155 2.06 6.61 6.87
C ALA A 155 1.56 7.90 7.52
N ARG A 156 0.24 8.04 7.65
CA ARG A 156 -0.44 9.20 8.26
C ARG A 156 -1.23 8.77 9.49
N GLY A 157 -1.48 9.72 10.39
CA GLY A 157 -2.23 9.51 11.62
C GLY A 157 -1.66 8.39 12.48
N ILE A 158 -0.34 8.41 12.63
CA ILE A 158 0.42 7.46 13.42
C ILE A 158 0.46 7.95 14.87
N ARG A 159 0.18 7.04 15.80
CA ARG A 159 0.23 7.25 17.25
C ARG A 159 1.13 6.21 17.91
N ASP A 160 1.59 6.51 19.13
CA ASP A 160 2.39 5.59 19.96
C ASP A 160 3.63 5.00 19.23
N PHE A 161 4.23 5.79 18.34
CA PHE A 161 5.37 5.36 17.53
C PHE A 161 6.63 5.19 18.39
N HIS A 162 7.26 4.02 18.28
CA HIS A 162 8.59 3.78 18.83
C HIS A 162 9.35 2.76 18.00
N MET A 163 10.68 2.82 18.09
CA MET A 163 11.61 1.92 17.43
C MET A 163 12.50 1.20 18.44
N ASP A 164 12.73 -0.08 18.16
CA ASP A 164 13.67 -0.91 18.90
C ASP A 164 14.72 -1.50 17.98
N TYR A 165 15.89 -1.80 18.54
CA TYR A 165 17.08 -2.24 17.82
C TYR A 165 17.55 -3.59 18.35
N LEU A 166 17.67 -4.57 17.46
CA LEU A 166 18.09 -5.93 17.81
C LEU A 166 19.61 -6.02 17.92
N TYR A 167 20.10 -6.31 19.12
CA TYR A 167 21.45 -6.77 19.38
C TYR A 167 21.49 -8.30 19.37
N GLN A 168 22.58 -8.87 18.85
CA GLN A 168 22.93 -10.26 19.11
C GLN A 168 24.34 -10.31 19.65
N ASP A 169 24.52 -10.97 20.78
CA ASP A 169 25.84 -11.19 21.37
C ASP A 169 26.66 -12.12 20.45
N PRO A 170 27.84 -11.70 19.95
CA PRO A 170 28.66 -12.52 19.07
C PRO A 170 29.18 -13.84 19.68
N LYS A 171 29.25 -13.92 21.02
CA LYS A 171 29.79 -15.07 21.76
C LYS A 171 28.69 -16.04 22.17
N SER A 172 27.59 -15.53 22.75
CA SER A 172 26.50 -16.38 23.24
C SER A 172 25.41 -16.64 22.19
N GLY A 173 25.31 -15.76 21.18
CA GLY A 173 24.22 -15.79 20.19
C GLY A 173 22.89 -15.27 20.72
N GLU A 174 22.84 -14.79 21.97
CA GLU A 174 21.64 -14.28 22.62
C GLU A 174 21.17 -12.98 21.97
N GLU A 175 19.85 -12.87 21.79
CA GLU A 175 19.20 -11.72 21.15
C GLU A 175 18.54 -10.81 22.20
N SER A 176 18.79 -9.51 22.11
CA SER A 176 18.22 -8.51 23.03
C SER A 176 17.79 -7.26 22.27
N TRP A 177 16.63 -6.71 22.63
CA TRP A 177 16.10 -5.47 22.05
C TRP A 177 16.46 -4.27 22.92
N PHE A 178 16.89 -3.18 22.29
CA PHE A 178 17.21 -1.92 22.94
C PHE A 178 16.42 -0.78 22.29
N GLU A 179 16.01 0.22 23.07
CA GLU A 179 15.27 1.41 22.57
C GLU A 179 16.20 2.44 21.89
N GLU A 180 17.51 2.29 22.08
CA GLU A 180 18.52 3.19 21.51
C GLU A 180 19.70 2.40 20.95
N TRP A 181 20.26 2.92 19.87
CA TRP A 181 21.45 2.41 19.22
C TRP A 181 22.33 3.53 18.67
N ASP A 182 23.49 3.73 19.31
CA ASP A 182 24.59 4.51 18.74
C ASP A 182 25.63 3.58 18.10
N GLY A 183 25.78 3.67 16.78
CA GLY A 183 26.77 2.93 16.01
C GLY A 183 28.22 3.30 16.34
N LYS A 184 28.47 4.47 16.92
CA LYS A 184 29.79 4.91 17.38
C LYS A 184 30.19 4.19 18.66
N GLU A 185 29.25 4.04 19.60
CA GLU A 185 29.48 3.37 20.88
C GLU A 185 29.53 1.85 20.72
N ARG A 186 28.58 1.29 19.97
CA ARG A 186 28.45 -0.16 19.76
C ARG A 186 29.37 -0.70 18.67
N ASN A 187 30.01 0.19 17.89
CA ASN A 187 30.88 -0.14 16.76
C ASN A 187 30.25 -1.16 15.79
N GLY A 188 28.94 -1.04 15.55
CA GLY A 188 28.18 -1.99 14.76
C GLY A 188 26.81 -1.45 14.38
N LEU A 189 26.17 -2.13 13.43
CA LEU A 189 24.75 -1.94 13.11
C LEU A 189 23.91 -2.92 13.94
N PRO A 190 22.66 -2.57 14.27
CA PRO A 190 21.73 -3.55 14.82
C PRO A 190 21.41 -4.60 13.76
N ARG A 191 21.08 -5.83 14.18
CA ARG A 191 20.70 -6.90 13.25
C ARG A 191 19.32 -6.66 12.62
N ALA A 192 18.45 -5.97 13.33
CA ALA A 192 17.12 -5.60 12.87
C ALA A 192 16.64 -4.33 13.57
N VAL A 193 15.76 -3.60 12.90
CA VAL A 193 15.00 -2.50 13.47
C VAL A 193 13.54 -2.93 13.56
N ARG A 194 12.93 -2.77 14.72
CA ARG A 194 11.50 -3.00 14.93
C ARG A 194 10.79 -1.67 15.03
N LEU A 195 9.75 -1.48 14.24
CA LEU A 195 8.83 -0.35 14.34
C LEU A 195 7.55 -0.84 15.00
N ASN A 196 7.10 -0.11 16.00
CA ASN A 196 5.81 -0.30 16.65
C ASN A 196 5.03 1.02 16.58
N TYR A 197 3.77 0.96 16.16
CA TYR A 197 2.90 2.12 16.15
C TYR A 197 1.43 1.73 16.06
N ARG A 198 0.55 2.69 16.31
CA ARG A 198 -0.89 2.58 16.09
C ARG A 198 -1.31 3.39 14.87
N ASN A 199 -2.08 2.80 13.97
CA ASN A 199 -2.59 3.48 12.78
C ASN A 199 -3.88 4.28 13.06
N GLU A 200 -4.36 5.05 12.08
CA GLU A 200 -5.63 5.81 12.16
C GLU A 200 -6.84 4.93 12.56
N GLY A 201 -6.83 3.65 12.17
CA GLY A 201 -7.87 2.69 12.52
C GLY A 201 -7.78 2.13 13.95
N GLY A 202 -6.82 2.59 14.75
CA GLY A 202 -6.59 2.13 16.12
C GLY A 202 -5.90 0.76 16.21
N GLN A 203 -5.44 0.20 15.09
CA GLN A 203 -4.76 -1.10 15.08
C GLN A 203 -3.28 -0.92 15.41
N GLU A 204 -2.78 -1.77 16.31
CA GLU A 204 -1.36 -1.85 16.62
C GLU A 204 -0.62 -2.61 15.53
N ILE A 205 0.36 -1.95 14.94
CA ILE A 205 1.22 -2.47 13.89
C ILE A 205 2.62 -2.64 14.45
N ARG A 206 3.11 -3.88 14.40
CA ARG A 206 4.49 -4.25 14.67
C ARG A 206 5.13 -4.77 13.39
N ARG A 207 6.30 -4.21 13.04
CA ARG A 207 7.10 -4.64 11.89
C ARG A 207 8.56 -4.75 12.26
N VAL A 208 9.23 -5.78 11.74
CA VAL A 208 10.66 -6.02 11.98
C VAL A 208 11.37 -6.06 10.63
N PHE A 209 12.38 -5.21 10.50
CA PHE A 209 13.19 -5.07 9.30
C PHE A 209 14.62 -5.50 9.60
N PRO A 210 15.09 -6.64 9.07
CA PRO A 210 16.48 -7.04 9.24
C PRO A 210 17.38 -6.09 8.46
N ILE A 211 18.54 -5.78 9.02
CA ILE A 211 19.62 -5.11 8.28
C ILE A 211 20.46 -6.20 7.63
N MET A 212 20.47 -6.23 6.30
CA MET A 212 21.32 -7.16 5.56
C MET A 212 22.67 -6.51 5.38
N ILE A 213 23.65 -6.98 6.14
CA ILE A 213 25.04 -6.64 5.87
C ILE A 213 25.38 -7.36 4.56
N THR A 214 25.30 -6.64 3.44
CA THR A 214 25.91 -7.10 2.20
C THR A 214 27.41 -7.10 2.46
N VAL A 215 27.96 -8.26 2.78
CA VAL A 215 29.39 -8.51 2.64
C VAL A 215 29.66 -8.30 1.15
N LEU A 216 30.17 -7.12 0.78
CA LEU A 216 30.88 -6.97 -0.48
C LEU A 216 32.07 -7.93 -0.36
N ALA A 217 31.88 -9.16 -0.85
CA ALA A 217 32.96 -10.10 -1.00
C ALA A 217 34.00 -9.46 -1.93
N PRO A 218 35.29 -9.48 -1.56
CA PRO A 218 36.37 -8.89 -2.34
C PRO A 218 36.54 -9.56 -3.72
#